data_AF-A0A6P2AI85-F1
#
_entry.id   AF-A0A6P2AI85-F1
#
_cell.length_a   1.000
_cell.length_b   1.000
_cell.length_c   1.000
_cell.angle_alpha   90.00
_cell.angle_beta   90.00
_cell.angle_gamma   90.00
#
_symmetry.space_group_name_H-M   'P 1'
#
loop_
_entity.id
_entity.type
_entity.pdbx_description
1 polymer ?
#
loop_
_entity_poly.entity_id
_entity_poly.type
_entity_poly.pdbx_seq_one_letter_code
_entity_poly.pdbx_strand_id
1 'polypeptide(L)' 'MSDTISLITHIGKNRDYLLIVLHRDNQGWLFRLVSKQGIILQEQIGYADAIAAEAEGKQWLASYLDKA' A
#
# COMPACT_ATOMS: atom_id res chain seq x y z
N MET A 1 0.65 15.39 -12.93
CA MET A 1 -0.09 14.50 -12.02
C MET A 1 0.68 14.53 -10.72
N SER A 2 0.06 14.99 -9.62
CA SER A 2 0.73 15.07 -8.32
C SER A 2 0.30 13.88 -7.47
N ASP A 3 1.26 13.18 -6.89
CA ASP A 3 1.03 12.16 -5.88
C ASP A 3 1.34 12.79 -4.52
N THR A 4 0.39 12.74 -3.59
CA THR A 4 0.60 13.17 -2.21
C THR A 4 0.66 11.95 -1.31
N ILE A 5 1.84 11.64 -0.79
CA ILE A 5 2.03 10.55 0.17
C ILE A 5 1.48 11.00 1.52
N SER A 6 0.55 10.22 2.07
CA SER A 6 -0.04 10.48 3.38
C SER A 6 0.51 9.56 4.47
N LEU A 7 0.93 8.35 4.10
CA LEU A 7 1.48 7.38 5.04
C LEU A 7 2.51 6.47 4.37
N ILE A 8 3.57 6.14 5.12
CA ILE A 8 4.51 5.06 4.79
C ILE A 8 4.67 4.20 6.05
N THR A 9 4.31 2.93 5.95
CA THR A 9 4.36 1.98 7.07
C THR A 9 5.22 0.79 6.70
N HIS A 10 6.20 0.45 7.55
CA HIS A 10 6.92 -0.82 7.44
C HIS A 10 6.06 -1.94 8.01
N ILE A 11 5.84 -3.01 7.23
CA ILE A 11 4.98 -4.14 7.60
C ILE A 11 5.73 -5.47 7.42
N GLY A 12 5.33 -6.47 8.20
CA GLY A 12 5.94 -7.80 8.23
C GLY A 12 6.89 -7.99 9.41
N LYS A 13 7.12 -9.25 9.80
CA LYS A 13 7.91 -9.62 10.99
C LYS A 13 9.33 -9.03 10.97
N ASN A 14 9.98 -9.00 9.81
CA ASN A 14 11.31 -8.39 9.65
C ASN A 14 11.27 -7.02 8.95
N ARG A 15 10.09 -6.39 8.85
CA ARG A 15 9.90 -5.11 8.13
C ARG A 15 10.36 -5.18 6.67
N ASP A 16 10.15 -6.34 6.03
CA ASP A 16 10.55 -6.62 4.65
C ASP A 16 9.65 -5.90 3.61
N TYR A 17 8.58 -5.22 4.04
CA TYR A 17 7.60 -4.60 3.14
C TYR A 17 7.27 -3.17 3.58
N LEU A 18 6.98 -2.32 2.60
CA LEU A 18 6.47 -0.97 2.77
C LEU A 18 5.06 -0.90 2.22
N LEU A 19 4.11 -0.53 3.06
CA LEU A 19 2.79 -0.06 2.65
C LEU A 19 2.84 1.46 2.52
N ILE A 20 2.60 1.95 1.32
CA ILE A 20 2.50 3.39 1.04
C ILE A 20 1.04 3.71 0.76
N VAL A 21 0.48 4.70 1.44
CA VAL A 21 -0.86 5.24 1.15
C VAL A 21 -0.70 6.65 0.62
N LEU A 22 -1.29 6.91 -0.53
CA LEU A 22 -1.17 8.19 -1.21
C LEU A 22 -2.48 8.57 -1.90
N HIS A 23 -2.66 9.87 -2.09
CA HIS A 23 -3.75 10.44 -2.88
C HIS A 23 -3.21 10.90 -4.23
N ARG A 24 -3.92 10.59 -5.31
CA ARG A 24 -3.62 11.04 -6.67
C ARG A 24 -4.84 11.73 -7.25
N ASP A 25 -4.67 12.97 -7.70
CA ASP A 25 -5.76 13.90 -8.03
C ASP A 25 -6.86 13.32 -8.95
N ASN A 26 -6.50 12.42 -9.89
CA ASN A 26 -7.44 11.83 -10.86
C ASN A 26 -7.83 10.37 -10.56
N GLN A 27 -7.28 9.78 -9.49
CA GLN A 27 -7.44 8.35 -9.18
C GLN A 27 -7.89 8.11 -7.73
N GLY A 28 -7.99 9.17 -6.93
CA GLY A 28 -8.40 9.11 -5.53
C GLY A 28 -7.33 8.52 -4.63
N TRP A 29 -7.76 7.90 -3.54
CA TRP A 29 -6.86 7.23 -2.61
C TRP A 29 -6.43 5.87 -3.14
N LEU A 30 -5.16 5.55 -2.92
CA LEU A 30 -4.55 4.31 -3.36
C LEU A 30 -3.52 3.81 -2.35
N PHE A 31 -3.26 2.51 -2.39
CA PHE A 31 -2.14 1.92 -1.67
C PHE A 31 -1.14 1.29 -2.64
N ARG A 32 0.13 1.28 -2.25
CA ARG A 32 1.22 0.59 -2.94
C ARG A 32 2.00 -0.31 -1.99
N LEU A 33 1.92 -1.61 -2.30
CA LEU A 33 2.77 -2.73 -1.90
C LEU A 33 4.21 -2.64 -2.41
N VAL A 34 5.24 -2.41 -1.60
CA VAL A 34 6.65 -2.48 -2.04
C VAL A 34 7.46 -3.46 -1.17
N SER A 35 8.26 -4.33 -1.79
CA SER A 35 9.21 -5.21 -1.09
C SER A 35 10.49 -4.47 -0.68
N LYS A 36 11.29 -5.07 0.21
CA LYS A 36 12.59 -4.53 0.62
C LYS A 36 13.60 -4.33 -0.53
N GLN A 37 13.40 -5.01 -1.66
CA GLN A 37 14.20 -4.82 -2.87
C GLN A 37 13.71 -3.66 -3.75
N GLY A 38 12.65 -2.96 -3.32
CA GLY A 38 12.03 -1.89 -4.09
C GLY A 38 11.06 -2.39 -5.17
N ILE A 39 10.67 -3.66 -5.14
CA ILE A 39 9.75 -4.24 -6.13
C ILE A 39 8.31 -3.91 -5.72
N ILE A 40 7.52 -3.35 -6.63
CA ILE A 40 6.09 -3.15 -6.43
C ILE A 40 5.40 -4.51 -6.51
N LEU A 41 4.82 -4.96 -5.39
CA LEU A 41 4.08 -6.22 -5.29
C LEU A 41 2.61 -6.03 -5.70
N GLN A 42 2.04 -4.87 -5.38
CA GLN A 42 0.65 -4.55 -5.66
C GLN A 42 0.42 -3.03 -5.64
N GLU A 43 -0.49 -2.57 -6.50
CA GLU A 43 -1.05 -1.22 -6.46
C GLU A 43 -2.55 -1.30 -6.74
N GLN A 44 -3.36 -0.70 -5.86
CA GLN A 44 -4.80 -0.59 -6.07
C GLN A 44 -5.25 0.82 -5.78
N ILE A 45 -6.16 1.31 -6.61
CA ILE A 45 -6.64 2.70 -6.64
C ILE A 45 -8.16 2.76 -6.40
N GLY A 46 -8.68 3.97 -6.21
CA GLY A 46 -10.13 4.22 -6.18
C GLY A 46 -10.78 4.03 -4.80
N TYR A 47 -10.00 4.14 -3.72
CA TYR A 47 -10.56 4.12 -2.37
C TYR A 47 -11.17 5.48 -1.99
N ALA A 48 -12.19 5.43 -1.13
CA ALA A 48 -12.89 6.61 -0.67
C ALA A 48 -12.01 7.51 0.22
N ASP A 49 -11.12 6.91 1.03
CA ASP A 49 -10.23 7.60 1.95
C ASP A 49 -8.92 6.82 2.18
N ALA A 50 -7.98 7.46 2.90
CA ALA A 50 -6.69 6.89 3.23
C ALA A 50 -6.78 5.66 4.15
N ILE A 51 -7.79 5.60 5.03
CA ILE A 51 -7.96 4.53 6.01
C ILE A 51 -8.40 3.25 5.30
N ALA A 52 -9.34 3.36 4.36
CA ALA A 52 -9.78 2.26 3.52
C ALA A 52 -8.62 1.70 2.68
N ALA A 53 -7.82 2.58 2.06
CA ALA A 53 -6.64 2.17 1.31
C ALA A 53 -5.61 1.45 2.20
N GLU A 54 -5.36 1.96 3.42
CA GLU A 54 -4.44 1.33 4.37
C GLU A 54 -4.93 -0.07 4.82
N ALA A 55 -6.21 -0.18 5.15
CA ALA A 55 -6.82 -1.42 5.62
C ALA A 55 -6.73 -2.52 4.56
N GLU A 56 -7.08 -2.19 3.32
CA GLU A 56 -6.99 -3.13 2.19
C GLU A 56 -5.54 -3.52 1.89
N GLY A 57 -4.60 -2.57 1.94
CA GLY A 57 -3.18 -2.86 1.77
C GLY A 57 -2.65 -3.84 2.83
N LYS A 58 -3.06 -3.68 4.10
CA LYS A 58 -2.72 -4.61 5.18
C LYS A 58 -3.32 -5.99 4.96
N GLN A 59 -4.60 -6.06 4.60
CA GLN A 59 -5.30 -7.32 4.36
C GLN A 59 -4.73 -8.09 3.17
N TRP A 60 -4.42 -7.39 2.08
CA TRP A 60 -3.79 -7.98 0.91
C TRP A 60 -2.42 -8.57 1.26
N LEU A 61 -1.58 -7.82 1.99
CA LEU A 61 -0.25 -8.31 2.37
C LEU A 61 -0.33 -9.53 3.28
N ALA A 62 -1.24 -9.54 4.27
CA ALA A 62 -1.45 -10.71 5.11
C ALA A 62 -1.80 -11.95 4.27
N SER A 63 -2.73 -11.79 3.32
CA SER A 63 -3.14 -12.86 2.39
C SER A 63 -2.03 -13.32 1.46
N TYR A 64 -1.12 -12.42 1.06
CA TYR A 64 0.05 -12.73 0.24
C TYR A 64 1.07 -13.56 1.03
N LEU A 65 1.31 -13.20 2.29
CA LEU A 65 2.26 -13.89 3.17
C LEU A 65 1.77 -15.27 3.60
N ASP A 66 0.46 -15.46 3.77
CA ASP A 66 -0.11 -16.78 4.10
C ASP A 66 0.01 -17.79 2.93
N LYS A 67 0.21 -17.30 1.70
CA LYS A 67 0.33 -18.12 0.49
C LYS A 67 1.79 -18.40 0.08
N ALA A 68 2.76 -17.76 0.73
CA ALA A 68 4.19 -17.83 0.40
C ALA A 68 4.95 -18.79 1.32
#